data_AF-A0A963L8Z6-F1
#
_entry.id   AF-A0A963L8Z6-F1
#
_cell.length_a   1.000
_cell.length_b   1.000
_cell.length_c   1.000
_cell.angle_alpha   90.00
_cell.angle_beta   90.00
_cell.angle_gamma   90.00
#
_symmetry.space_group_name_H-M   'P 1'
#
loop_
_entity.id
_entity.type
_entity.pdbx_description
1 polymer ?
#
loop_
_entity_poly.entity_id
_entity_poly.type
_entity_poly.pdbx_seq_one_letter_code
_entity_poly.pdbx_strand_id
1 'polypeptide(L)'
;PMKHTIEKTASGLRVTAAVDADKQSALLEEFNKCAAGTCSCPTPQYGKLEAIDVKTDAGRVSVDLRAKPGEVIDTQDIERCLEHTAKLTGA
;
A
#
# COMPACT_ATOMS: atom_id res chain seq x y z
N PRO A 1 12.60 -10.15 2.35
CA PRO A 1 12.01 -9.14 3.25
C PRO A 1 11.69 -7.91 2.41
N MET A 2 10.41 -7.54 2.39
CA MET A 2 9.94 -6.38 1.64
C MET A 2 10.70 -5.13 2.06
N LYS A 3 11.31 -4.45 1.10
CA LYS A 3 11.85 -3.10 1.31
C LYS A 3 10.81 -2.12 0.81
N HIS A 4 10.38 -1.18 1.64
CA HIS A 4 9.42 -0.17 1.23
C HIS A 4 9.80 1.24 1.65
N THR A 5 9.14 2.20 1.02
CA THR A 5 9.22 3.63 1.32
C THR A 5 7.81 4.19 1.33
N ILE A 6 7.57 5.17 2.20
CA ILE A 6 6.33 5.94 2.22
C ILE A 6 6.68 7.41 2.06
N GLU A 7 6.20 8.02 0.99
CA GLU A 7 6.38 9.43 0.67
C GLU A 7 5.07 10.17 0.86
N LYS A 8 5.11 11.35 1.48
CA LYS A 8 3.97 12.27 1.49
C LYS A 8 3.89 12.98 0.15
N THR A 9 2.72 12.98 -0.46
CA THR A 9 2.45 13.71 -1.70
C THR A 9 1.54 14.91 -1.41
N ALA A 10 1.26 15.72 -2.43
CA ALA A 10 0.32 16.83 -2.30
C ALA A 10 -1.12 16.37 -1.96
N SER A 11 -1.47 15.11 -2.25
CA SER A 11 -2.83 14.58 -2.14
C SER A 11 -2.95 13.33 -1.26
N GLY A 12 -1.89 12.94 -0.54
CA GLY A 12 -1.91 11.77 0.34
C GLY A 12 -0.53 11.15 0.50
N LEU A 13 -0.44 9.84 0.24
CA LEU A 13 0.80 9.06 0.38
C LEU A 13 1.10 8.28 -0.90
N ARG A 14 2.38 8.08 -1.17
CA ARG A 14 2.88 7.10 -2.13
C ARG A 14 3.66 6.05 -1.38
N VAL A 15 3.27 4.80 -1.53
CA VAL A 15 4.02 3.65 -1.07
C VAL A 15 4.74 3.03 -2.26
N THR A 16 6.02 2.73 -2.11
CA THR A 16 6.75 1.90 -3.08
C THR A 16 7.39 0.75 -2.34
N ALA A 17 7.10 -0.47 -2.78
CA ALA A 17 7.63 -1.72 -2.22
C ALA A 17 8.43 -2.48 -3.27
N ALA A 18 9.58 -3.01 -2.87
CA ALA A 18 10.44 -3.87 -3.64
C ALA A 18 10.52 -5.24 -2.97
N VAL A 19 10.35 -6.29 -3.77
CA VAL A 19 10.35 -7.69 -3.35
C VAL A 19 11.06 -8.56 -4.37
N ASP A 20 11.39 -9.78 -3.98
CA ASP A 20 11.90 -10.79 -4.90
C ASP A 20 10.85 -11.11 -5.99
N ALA A 21 11.31 -11.46 -7.20
CA ALA A 21 10.45 -11.59 -8.37
C ALA A 21 9.33 -12.64 -8.21
N ASP A 22 9.62 -13.72 -7.48
CA ASP A 22 8.67 -14.80 -7.15
C ASP A 22 7.55 -14.34 -6.20
N LYS A 23 7.73 -13.21 -5.51
CA LYS A 23 6.76 -12.65 -4.55
C LYS A 23 6.01 -11.44 -5.09
N GLN A 24 6.46 -10.86 -6.20
CA GLN A 24 5.86 -9.65 -6.77
C GLN A 24 4.39 -9.85 -7.13
N SER A 25 4.01 -11.01 -7.68
CA SER A 25 2.63 -11.31 -8.04
C SER A 25 1.71 -11.38 -6.81
N ALA A 26 2.16 -12.01 -5.72
CA ALA A 26 1.39 -12.10 -4.48
C ALA A 26 1.21 -10.73 -3.82
N LEU A 27 2.26 -9.91 -3.81
CA LEU A 27 2.18 -8.53 -3.31
C LEU A 27 1.22 -7.67 -4.14
N LEU A 28 1.32 -7.77 -5.47
CA LEU A 28 0.43 -7.06 -6.39
C LEU A 28 -1.03 -7.46 -6.15
N GLU A 29 -1.31 -8.75 -5.97
CA GLU A 29 -2.66 -9.24 -5.68
C GLU A 29 -3.21 -8.64 -4.38
N GLU A 30 -2.42 -8.62 -3.30
CA GLU A 30 -2.88 -8.05 -2.01
C GLU A 30 -3.10 -6.54 -2.10
N PHE A 31 -2.24 -5.80 -2.80
CA PHE A 31 -2.46 -4.37 -3.02
C PHE A 31 -3.68 -4.09 -3.90
N ASN A 32 -3.96 -4.91 -4.90
CA ASN A 32 -5.20 -4.81 -5.68
C ASN A 32 -6.44 -5.10 -4.85
N LYS A 33 -6.37 -6.04 -3.89
CA LYS A 33 -7.44 -6.22 -2.90
C LYS A 33 -7.62 -4.96 -2.05
N CYS A 34 -6.53 -4.25 -1.70
CA CYS A 34 -6.66 -3.01 -0.95
C CYS A 34 -7.39 -1.95 -1.78
N ALA A 35 -7.05 -1.82 -3.06
CA ALA A 35 -7.75 -0.93 -3.99
C ALA A 35 -9.25 -1.27 -4.14
N ALA A 36 -9.60 -2.55 -4.07
CA ALA A 36 -10.98 -3.02 -4.07
C ALA A 36 -11.70 -2.90 -2.70
N GLY A 37 -11.00 -2.46 -1.65
CA GLY A 37 -11.53 -2.38 -0.28
C GLY A 37 -11.70 -3.75 0.41
N THR A 38 -11.02 -4.78 -0.08
CA THR A 38 -11.15 -6.17 0.42
C THR A 38 -9.86 -6.74 1.01
N CYS A 39 -8.78 -5.95 1.12
CA CYS A 39 -7.56 -6.49 1.71
C CYS A 39 -7.66 -6.67 3.22
N SER A 40 -6.79 -7.54 3.71
CA SER A 40 -6.77 -7.99 5.10
C SER A 40 -6.16 -6.99 6.08
N CYS A 41 -5.71 -5.84 5.59
CA CYS A 41 -4.99 -4.88 6.40
C CYS A 41 -5.89 -4.25 7.48
N PRO A 42 -5.53 -4.38 8.77
CA PRO A 42 -6.31 -3.85 9.88
C PRO A 42 -6.03 -2.36 10.07
N THR A 43 -6.52 -1.52 9.15
CA THR A 43 -6.31 -0.06 9.19
C THR A 43 -7.64 0.70 9.25
N PRO A 44 -7.79 1.70 10.15
CA PRO A 44 -8.89 2.65 10.08
C PRO A 44 -8.76 3.69 8.95
N GLN A 45 -7.64 3.76 8.21
CA GLN A 45 -7.42 4.83 7.22
C GLN A 45 -8.36 4.76 6.01
N TYR A 46 -9.02 3.63 5.74
CA TYR A 46 -9.93 3.48 4.60
C TYR A 46 -11.02 4.54 4.53
N GLY A 47 -11.56 4.98 5.67
CA GLY A 47 -12.57 6.04 5.71
C GLY A 47 -12.09 7.38 5.15
N LYS A 48 -10.77 7.60 5.13
CA LYS A 48 -10.11 8.82 4.67
C LYS A 48 -9.68 8.78 3.20
N LEU A 49 -9.74 7.60 2.56
CA LEU A 49 -9.29 7.43 1.19
C LEU A 49 -10.37 7.87 0.20
N GLU A 50 -9.95 8.66 -0.78
CA GLU A 50 -10.72 8.96 -1.99
C GLU A 50 -10.46 7.90 -3.06
N ALA A 51 -9.20 7.49 -3.23
CA ALA A 51 -8.78 6.52 -4.23
C ALA A 51 -7.51 5.79 -3.80
N ILE A 52 -7.31 4.60 -4.39
CA ILE A 52 -6.10 3.79 -4.29
C ILE A 52 -5.74 3.38 -5.72
N ASP A 53 -4.57 3.79 -6.19
CA ASP A 53 -4.06 3.41 -7.51
C ASP A 53 -2.83 2.50 -7.36
N VAL A 54 -2.87 1.30 -7.93
CA VAL A 54 -1.78 0.31 -7.86
C VAL A 54 -1.07 0.23 -9.20
N LYS A 55 0.27 0.27 -9.18
CA LYS A 55 1.12 0.20 -10.37
C LYS A 55 2.26 -0.78 -10.13
N THR A 56 2.68 -1.46 -11.19
CA THR A 56 3.89 -2.30 -11.19
C THR A 56 4.93 -1.73 -12.14
N ASP A 57 6.19 -1.80 -11.72
CA ASP A 57 7.34 -1.42 -12.54
C ASP A 57 8.57 -2.21 -12.12
N ALA A 58 9.24 -2.87 -13.08
CA ALA A 58 10.56 -3.51 -12.96
C ALA A 58 10.94 -4.03 -11.55
N GLY A 59 10.20 -5.01 -11.00
CA GLY A 59 10.47 -5.60 -9.68
C GLY A 59 9.97 -4.81 -8.47
N ARG A 60 9.13 -3.79 -8.69
CA ARG A 60 8.50 -2.95 -7.66
C ARG A 60 7.01 -2.88 -7.86
N VAL A 61 6.31 -2.64 -6.75
CA VAL A 61 4.89 -2.30 -6.73
C VAL A 61 4.74 -0.97 -6.02
N SER A 62 4.02 -0.04 -6.64
CA SER A 62 3.72 1.28 -6.10
C SER A 62 2.23 1.43 -5.88
N VAL A 63 1.86 2.03 -4.76
CA VAL A 63 0.48 2.33 -4.39
C VAL A 63 0.37 3.83 -4.10
N ASP A 64 -0.42 4.53 -4.89
CA ASP A 64 -0.80 5.92 -4.61
C ASP A 64 -2.08 5.91 -3.77
N LEU A 65 -1.99 6.36 -2.53
CA LEU A 65 -3.11 6.52 -1.59
C LEU A 65 -3.56 7.97 -1.60
N ARG A 66 -4.73 8.25 -2.16
CA ARG A 66 -5.29 9.60 -2.23
C ARG A 66 -6.24 9.85 -1.07
N ALA A 67 -6.00 10.90 -0.31
CA ALA A 67 -6.87 11.33 0.78
C ALA A 67 -8.07 12.13 0.23
N LYS A 68 -9.22 12.01 0.91
CA LYS A 68 -10.34 12.94 0.72
C LYS A 68 -9.91 14.38 1.06
N PRO A 69 -10.55 15.40 0.49
CA PRO A 69 -10.25 16.80 0.83
C PRO A 69 -10.32 17.06 2.34
N GLY A 70 -9.24 17.60 2.91
CA GLY A 70 -9.14 17.92 4.34
C GLY A 70 -8.74 16.74 5.24
N GLU A 71 -8.70 15.51 4.72
CA GLU A 71 -8.25 14.33 5.47
C GLU A 71 -6.74 14.14 5.39
N VAL A 72 -6.19 13.53 6.44
CA VAL A 72 -4.77 13.17 6.52
C VAL A 72 -4.64 11.70 6.85
N ILE A 73 -3.97 10.97 5.95
CA ILE A 73 -3.66 9.55 6.12
C ILE A 73 -2.50 9.41 7.11
N ASP A 74 -2.69 8.60 8.14
CA ASP A 74 -1.66 8.32 9.14
C ASP A 74 -0.58 7.41 8.55
N THR A 75 0.63 7.94 8.40
CA THR A 75 1.79 7.20 7.88
C THR A 75 2.17 6.00 8.76
N GLN A 76 2.09 6.11 10.09
CA GLN A 76 2.43 5.00 10.98
C GLN A 76 1.44 3.84 10.87
N ASP A 77 0.18 4.16 10.57
CA ASP A 77 -0.84 3.15 10.37
C ASP A 77 -0.67 2.43 9.04
N ILE A 78 -0.27 3.15 7.99
CA ILE A 78 0.14 2.53 6.72
C ILE A 78 1.41 1.69 6.88
N GLU A 79 2.36 2.10 7.72
CA GLU A 79 3.55 1.28 8.03
C GLU A 79 3.16 -0.08 8.61
N ARG A 80 2.27 -0.10 9.62
CA ARG A 80 1.73 -1.34 10.20
C ARG A 80 0.98 -2.19 9.18
N CYS A 81 0.25 -1.54 8.27
CA CYS A 81 -0.45 -2.19 7.17
C CYS A 81 0.52 -2.97 6.27
N LEU A 82 1.63 -2.33 5.91
CA LEU A 82 2.66 -2.91 5.05
C LEU A 82 3.40 -4.06 5.75
N GLU A 83 3.68 -3.95 7.05
CA GLU A 83 4.23 -5.06 7.83
C GLU A 83 3.32 -6.29 7.84
N HIS A 84 2.00 -6.08 7.97
CA HIS A 84 1.02 -7.16 7.89
C HIS A 84 0.99 -7.80 6.50
N THR A 85 0.94 -6.98 5.44
CA THR A 85 0.97 -7.48 4.06
C THR A 85 2.27 -8.24 3.74
N ALA A 86 3.42 -7.78 4.24
CA ALA A 86 4.68 -8.48 4.06
C ALA A 86 4.67 -9.88 4.69
N LYS A 87 4.12 -10.01 5.91
CA LYS A 87 3.96 -11.31 6.56
C LYS A 87 3.01 -12.24 5.80
N LEU A 88 1.89 -11.70 5.29
CA LEU A 88 0.89 -12.47 4.56
C LEU A 88 1.42 -13.01 3.23
N THR A 89 2.18 -12.19 2.51
CA THR A 89 2.70 -12.51 1.17
C THR A 89 4.08 -13.18 1.20
N GLY A 90 4.68 -13.33 2.38
CA GLY A 90 6.04 -13.84 2.55
C GLY A 90 7.13 -12.92 2.01
N ALA A 91 6.80 -11.65 1.75
CA ALA A 91 7.66 -10.65 1.12
C ALA A 91 8.88 -10.27 1.98
#